data_AF-E6V3Z0-F1
#
_entry.id   AF-E6V3Z0-F1
#
_cell.length_a   1.000
_cell.length_b   1.000
_cell.length_c   1.000
_cell.angle_alpha   90.00
_cell.angle_beta   90.00
_cell.angle_gamma   90.00
#
_symmetry.space_group_name_H-M   'P 1'
#
loop_
_entity.id
_entity.type
_entity.pdbx_description
1 polymer ?
#
loop_
_entity_poly.entity_id
_entity_poly.type
_entity_poly.pdbx_seq_one_letter_code
_entity_poly.pdbx_strand_id
1 'polypeptide(L)' 'MGRTPNDDRSDSMNPNNDAYDDANDNRSNQLNPNNERYQGDQVDQAEAKD' A
#
# COMPACT_ATOMS: atom_id res chain seq x y z
N MET A 1 7.19 -24.44 12.85
CA MET A 1 6.06 -24.47 11.89
C MET A 1 5.89 -23.05 11.41
N GLY A 2 5.97 -22.81 10.10
CA GLY A 2 5.84 -21.48 9.50
C GLY A 2 4.40 -21.16 9.13
N ARG A 3 4.16 -19.92 8.69
CA ARG A 3 2.86 -19.50 8.15
C ARG A 3 2.44 -20.41 7.00
N THR A 4 1.15 -20.70 6.94
CA THR A 4 0.53 -21.48 5.88
C THR A 4 -0.01 -20.55 4.80
N PRO A 5 -0.19 -21.04 3.56
CA PRO A 5 -0.90 -20.27 2.53
C PRO A 5 -2.32 -19.84 2.94
N ASN A 6 -2.94 -20.58 3.87
CA ASN A 6 -4.24 -20.19 4.41
C ASN A 6 -4.13 -18.99 5.35
N ASP A 7 -3.04 -18.88 6.11
CA ASP A 7 -2.79 -17.72 6.98
C ASP A 7 -2.66 -16.46 6.12
N ASP A 8 -1.89 -16.50 5.03
CA ASP A 8 -1.73 -15.37 4.11
C ASP A 8 -3.05 -14.97 3.44
N ARG A 9 -3.87 -15.96 3.04
CA ARG A 9 -5.21 -15.70 2.47
C ARG A 9 -6.17 -15.12 3.51
N SER A 10 -6.09 -15.61 4.75
CA SER A 10 -6.91 -15.09 5.84
C SER A 10 -6.52 -13.66 6.20
N ASP A 11 -5.23 -13.33 6.20
CA ASP A 11 -4.73 -11.95 6.36
C ASP A 11 -5.29 -11.02 5.26
N SER A 12 -5.37 -11.50 4.01
CA SER A 12 -5.77 -10.67 2.88
C SER A 12 -7.27 -10.61 2.58
N MET A 13 -8.10 -11.47 3.17
CA MET A 13 -9.53 -11.59 2.80
C MET A 13 -10.48 -11.51 4.00
N ASN A 14 -9.97 -11.46 5.23
CA ASN A 14 -10.80 -11.35 6.42
C ASN A 14 -10.95 -9.87 6.84
N PRO A 15 -12.14 -9.25 6.70
CA PRO A 15 -12.34 -7.86 7.08
C PRO A 15 -12.27 -7.58 8.59
N ASN A 16 -12.20 -8.63 9.43
CA ASN A 16 -11.96 -8.48 10.87
C ASN A 16 -10.47 -8.63 11.24
N ASN A 17 -9.56 -8.68 10.25
CA ASN A 17 -8.12 -8.78 10.46
C ASN A 17 -7.46 -7.45 10.10
N ASP A 18 -6.64 -6.90 10.99
CA ASP A 18 -5.95 -5.62 10.80
C ASP A 18 -5.13 -5.55 9.49
N ALA A 19 -4.56 -6.69 9.06
CA ALA A 19 -3.79 -6.77 7.82
C ALA A 19 -4.63 -6.49 6.56
N TYR A 20 -5.95 -6.76 6.60
CA TYR A 20 -6.88 -6.46 5.53
C TYR A 20 -7.11 -4.96 5.39
N ASP A 21 -7.25 -4.26 6.51
CA ASP A 21 -7.46 -2.82 6.54
C ASP A 21 -6.19 -2.08 6.08
N ASP A 22 -5.01 -2.49 6.57
CA ASP A 22 -3.72 -1.96 6.10
C ASP A 22 -3.55 -2.13 4.58
N ALA A 23 -3.97 -3.28 4.02
CA ALA A 23 -3.91 -3.53 2.59
C ALA A 23 -4.85 -2.58 1.80
N ASN A 24 -6.03 -2.29 2.34
CA ASN A 24 -6.97 -1.33 1.74
C ASN A 24 -6.46 0.10 1.78
N ASP A 25 -5.86 0.52 2.89
CA ASP A 25 -5.25 1.85 3.00
C ASP A 25 -4.09 2.01 2.02
N ASN A 26 -3.21 1.01 1.95
CA ASN A 26 -2.12 0.98 0.98
C ASN A 26 -2.64 1.07 -0.45
N ARG A 27 -3.67 0.28 -0.79
CA ARG A 27 -4.32 0.32 -2.11
C ARG A 27 -4.95 1.68 -2.41
N SER A 28 -5.59 2.29 -1.43
CA SER A 28 -6.22 3.60 -1.58
C SER A 28 -5.18 4.69 -1.80
N ASN A 29 -4.08 4.65 -1.05
CA ASN A 29 -2.94 5.55 -1.23
C ASN A 29 -2.32 5.40 -2.63
N GLN A 30 -2.18 4.18 -3.12
CA GLN A 30 -1.64 3.88 -4.45
C GLN A 30 -2.55 4.25 -5.62
N LEU A 31 -3.84 4.48 -5.39
CA LEU A 31 -4.82 4.79 -6.45
C LEU A 31 -5.38 6.21 -6.35
N ASN A 32 -5.01 6.97 -5.32
CA ASN A 32 -5.44 8.34 -5.13
C ASN A 32 -4.38 9.32 -5.65
N PRO A 33 -4.57 9.95 -6.83
CA PRO A 33 -3.60 10.90 -7.39
C PRO A 33 -3.41 12.18 -6.56
N ASN A 34 -4.35 12.47 -5.65
CA ASN A 34 -4.23 13.57 -4.70
C ASN A 34 -3.45 13.17 -3.44
N ASN A 35 -3.09 11.90 -3.27
CA ASN A 35 -2.24 11.45 -2.18
C ASN A 35 -0.77 11.78 -2.49
N GLU A 36 -0.06 12.42 -1.58
CA GLU A 36 1.35 12.79 -1.74
C GLU A 36 2.23 11.57 -2.08
N ARG A 37 1.96 10.41 -1.48
CA ARG A 37 2.71 9.16 -1.74
C ARG A 37 2.44 8.57 -3.12
N TYR A 38 1.29 8.88 -3.73
CA TYR A 38 0.99 8.46 -5.10
C TYR A 38 1.90 9.18 -6.10
N GLN A 39 2.16 10.46 -5.86
CA GLN A 39 2.96 11.30 -6.75
C GLN A 39 4.44 10.85 -6.76
N GLY A 40 4.89 10.14 -5.72
CA GLY A 40 6.27 9.67 -5.58
C GLY A 40 7.26 10.84 -5.51
N ASP A 41 8.56 10.56 -5.64
CA ASP A 41 9.63 11.58 -5.69
C ASP A 41 9.62 12.40 -7.00
N GLN A 42 8.46 12.59 -7.64
CA GLN A 42 8.33 13.41 -8.85
C GLN A 42 8.67 14.88 -8.59
N VAL A 43 8.70 15.31 -7.33
CA VAL A 43 9.13 16.66 -6.94
C VAL A 43 10.66 16.81 -6.98
N ASP A 44 11.42 15.74 -6.69
CA ASP A 44 12.89 15.81 -6.59
C ASP A 44 13.59 15.74 -7.96
N GLN A 45 12.95 15.18 -8.99
CA GLN A 45 13.53 15.11 -10.34
C GLN A 45 13.27 16.36 -11.20
N ALA A 46 12.38 17.26 -10.77
CA ALA A 46 12.11 18.52 -11.44
C ALA A 46 13.13 19.62 -11.08
N GLU A 47 13.83 19.48 -9.96
CA GLU A 47 14.74 20.50 -9.40
C GLU A 47 16.24 20.22 -9.67
N ALA A 48 16.58 19.01 -10.16
CA ALA A 48 17.96 18.61 -10.45
C ALA A 48 18.42 18.86 -11.91
N LYS A 49 17.84 19.85 -12.59
CA LYS A 49 18.22 20.24 -13.96
C LYS A 49 18.54 21.74 -14.03
N ASP A 50 19.73 22.09 -13.56
CA ASP A 50 20.42 23.35 -13.90
C ASP A 50 21.89 23.04 -14.21
#